data_AF-A0A542AXR2-F1
#
_entry.id   AF-A0A542AXR2-F1
#
_cell.length_a   1.000
_cell.length_b   1.000
_cell.length_c   1.000
_cell.angle_alpha   90.00
_cell.angle_beta   90.00
_cell.angle_gamma   90.00
#
_symmetry.space_group_name_H-M   'P 1'
#
loop_
_entity.id
_entity.type
_entity.pdbx_description
1 polymer ?
#
loop_
_entity_poly.entity_id
_entity_poly.type
_entity_poly.pdbx_seq_one_letter_code
_entity_poly.pdbx_strand_id
1 'polypeptide(L)'
;MKCYIIVENIQTDIIEKVLMNLANLYASTEFVRGIELFRKKGSTDSFLILFTNTPDIERFNYFVNYIEYPIGLENHSPFTRGFYRTDQIDEDYDFKNGDWIMVFISKTDKEYDNVHITNSSNRNYVFDFGGSVKALDSIEEKFELIATDIENYNHIIDIYPSEDFEQKNHKTWWKFW
;
A
#
# COMPACT_ATOMS: atom_id res chain seq x y z
N MET A 1 -8.87 -13.22 -4.82
CA MET A 1 -7.94 -12.25 -5.44
C MET A 1 -7.24 -11.56 -4.29
N LYS A 2 -5.91 -11.55 -4.27
CA LYS A 2 -5.11 -10.94 -3.19
C LYS A 2 -5.26 -9.41 -3.23
N CYS A 3 -4.94 -8.73 -2.14
CA CYS A 3 -4.77 -7.27 -2.14
C CYS A 3 -3.68 -6.84 -3.13
N TYR A 4 -3.75 -5.59 -3.60
CA TYR A 4 -2.78 -5.04 -4.55
C TYR A 4 -2.67 -3.53 -4.41
N ILE A 5 -1.56 -2.97 -4.87
CA ILE A 5 -1.35 -1.51 -4.90
C ILE A 5 -1.06 -1.08 -6.33
N ILE A 6 -1.66 0.03 -6.74
CA ILE A 6 -1.36 0.72 -7.99
C ILE A 6 -0.65 2.02 -7.66
N VAL A 7 0.43 2.29 -8.39
CA VAL A 7 1.22 3.51 -8.25
C VAL A 7 1.39 4.13 -9.63
N GLU A 8 1.03 5.39 -9.77
CA GLU A 8 1.20 6.16 -11.01
C GLU A 8 2.12 7.36 -10.77
N ASN A 9 2.64 7.97 -11.85
CA ASN A 9 3.50 9.15 -11.80
C ASN A 9 4.82 8.94 -11.01
N ILE A 10 5.46 7.78 -11.18
CA ILE A 10 6.75 7.47 -10.56
C ILE A 10 7.72 6.85 -11.56
N GLN A 11 9.01 7.15 -11.45
CA GLN A 11 10.04 6.53 -12.29
C GLN A 11 10.36 5.12 -11.81
N THR A 12 10.75 4.24 -12.74
CA THR A 12 11.01 2.82 -12.43
C THR A 12 12.10 2.65 -11.38
N ASP A 13 13.24 3.33 -11.55
CA ASP A 13 14.36 3.20 -10.63
C ASP A 13 14.04 3.75 -9.23
N ILE A 14 13.08 4.68 -9.13
CA ILE A 14 12.60 5.21 -7.87
C ILE A 14 11.67 4.21 -7.20
N ILE A 15 10.64 3.70 -7.89
CA ILE A 15 9.72 2.73 -7.26
C ILE A 15 10.46 1.44 -6.84
N GLU A 16 11.45 0.98 -7.60
CA GLU A 16 12.29 -0.14 -7.20
C GLU A 16 13.04 0.13 -5.87
N LYS A 17 13.62 1.35 -5.71
CA LYS A 17 14.27 1.76 -4.46
C LYS A 17 13.28 1.89 -3.30
N VAL A 18 12.10 2.46 -3.54
CA VAL A 18 11.04 2.59 -2.54
C VAL A 18 10.64 1.20 -2.02
N LEU A 19 10.38 0.26 -2.91
CA LEU A 19 9.97 -1.09 -2.53
C LEU A 19 11.10 -1.89 -1.88
N MET A 20 12.35 -1.71 -2.31
CA MET A 20 13.52 -2.29 -1.63
C MET A 20 13.67 -1.73 -0.22
N ASN A 21 13.52 -0.42 -0.04
CA ASN A 21 13.56 0.19 1.28
C ASN A 21 12.42 -0.35 2.16
N LEU A 22 11.19 -0.42 1.64
CA LEU A 22 10.05 -1.01 2.33
C LEU A 22 10.34 -2.47 2.76
N ALA A 23 10.88 -3.29 1.86
CA ALA A 23 11.20 -4.68 2.16
C ALA A 23 12.27 -4.81 3.25
N ASN A 24 13.34 -4.03 3.18
CA ASN A 24 14.37 -4.00 4.24
C ASN A 24 13.80 -3.51 5.57
N LEU A 25 12.93 -2.51 5.49
CA LEU A 25 12.32 -1.87 6.63
C LEU A 25 11.43 -2.85 7.40
N TYR A 26 10.71 -3.74 6.71
CA TYR A 26 9.83 -4.76 7.31
C TYR A 26 10.41 -6.19 7.24
N ALA A 27 11.74 -6.33 7.11
CA ALA A 27 12.42 -7.61 6.88
C ALA A 27 12.15 -8.70 7.94
N SER A 28 11.76 -8.32 9.16
CA SER A 28 11.40 -9.27 10.22
C SER A 28 9.97 -9.83 10.10
N THR A 29 9.22 -9.41 9.08
CA THR A 29 7.87 -9.90 8.78
C THR A 29 7.87 -10.73 7.50
N GLU A 30 6.93 -11.66 7.39
CA GLU A 30 6.77 -12.48 6.19
C GLU A 30 6.13 -11.70 5.02
N PHE A 31 5.51 -10.55 5.29
CA PHE A 31 4.71 -9.79 4.33
C PHE A 31 5.51 -9.19 3.17
N VAL A 32 6.80 -8.98 3.36
CA VAL A 32 7.70 -8.35 2.37
C VAL A 32 8.64 -9.33 1.67
N ARG A 33 8.50 -10.63 1.93
CA ARG A 33 9.27 -11.68 1.24
C ARG A 33 8.63 -11.98 -0.12
N GLY A 34 9.06 -11.28 -1.17
CA GLY A 34 8.54 -11.45 -2.53
C GLY A 34 7.45 -10.43 -2.86
N ILE A 35 7.80 -9.15 -2.80
CA ILE A 35 7.00 -8.06 -3.38
C ILE A 35 7.20 -8.10 -4.89
N GLU A 36 6.15 -8.33 -5.66
CA GLU A 36 6.22 -8.45 -7.12
C GLU A 36 5.87 -7.09 -7.74
N LEU A 37 6.79 -6.55 -8.55
CA LEU A 37 6.60 -5.29 -9.27
C LEU A 37 6.30 -5.56 -10.74
N PHE A 38 5.19 -5.02 -11.23
CA PHE A 38 4.79 -5.07 -12.62
C PHE A 38 4.61 -3.66 -13.19
N ARG A 39 4.92 -3.46 -14.47
CA ARG A 39 4.65 -2.22 -15.20
C ARG A 39 3.46 -2.41 -16.14
N LYS A 40 2.54 -1.45 -16.17
CA LYS A 40 1.43 -1.44 -17.12
C LYS A 40 1.93 -1.33 -18.56
N LYS A 41 1.44 -2.18 -19.46
CA LYS A 41 1.80 -2.16 -20.88
C LYS A 41 1.44 -0.79 -21.49
N GLY A 42 2.37 -0.21 -22.23
CA GLY A 42 2.19 1.10 -22.87
C GLY A 42 2.39 2.32 -21.95
N SER A 43 2.75 2.13 -20.69
CA SER A 43 3.15 3.20 -19.76
C SER A 43 4.61 3.07 -19.34
N THR A 44 5.22 4.17 -18.94
CA THR A 44 6.58 4.25 -18.37
C THR A 44 6.60 4.48 -16.86
N ASP A 45 5.46 4.83 -16.28
CA ASP A 45 5.32 5.43 -14.95
C ASP A 45 4.10 4.90 -14.14
N SER A 46 3.45 3.83 -14.61
CA SER A 46 2.31 3.17 -13.97
C SER A 46 2.65 1.72 -13.63
N PHE A 47 2.49 1.37 -12.36
CA PHE A 47 2.92 0.10 -11.78
C PHE A 47 1.81 -0.57 -10.99
N LEU A 48 1.86 -1.90 -10.98
CA LEU A 48 1.10 -2.78 -10.12
C LEU A 48 2.06 -3.49 -9.18
N ILE A 49 1.72 -3.48 -7.89
CA ILE A 49 2.47 -4.15 -6.83
C ILE A 49 1.59 -5.25 -6.25
N LEU A 50 2.11 -6.46 -6.25
CA LEU A 50 1.49 -7.62 -5.61
C LEU A 50 2.38 -8.11 -4.47
N PHE A 51 1.77 -8.83 -3.54
CA PHE A 51 2.47 -9.44 -2.41
C PHE A 51 2.33 -10.96 -2.47
N THR A 52 3.45 -11.67 -2.40
CA THR A 52 3.45 -13.14 -2.27
C THR A 52 2.65 -13.56 -1.03
N ASN A 53 2.94 -12.91 0.10
CA ASN A 53 2.22 -13.06 1.37
C ASN A 53 1.34 -11.83 1.59
N THR A 54 0.02 -12.02 1.67
CA THR A 54 -0.91 -10.91 1.89
C THR A 54 -0.63 -10.24 3.25
N PRO A 55 -0.28 -8.94 3.29
CA PRO A 55 -0.18 -8.20 4.55
C PRO A 55 -1.54 -8.13 5.24
N ASP A 56 -1.51 -8.06 6.57
CA ASP A 56 -2.68 -7.62 7.33
C ASP A 56 -3.05 -6.16 6.96
N ILE A 57 -4.26 -5.73 7.32
CA ILE A 57 -4.76 -4.39 6.93
C ILE A 57 -3.91 -3.25 7.50
N GLU A 58 -3.38 -3.43 8.72
CA GLU A 58 -2.53 -2.45 9.39
C GLU A 58 -1.24 -2.22 8.58
N ARG A 59 -0.52 -3.30 8.23
CA ARG A 59 0.71 -3.21 7.42
C ARG A 59 0.40 -2.77 6.00
N PHE A 60 -0.72 -3.19 5.43
CA PHE A 60 -1.13 -2.73 4.11
C PHE A 60 -1.32 -1.21 4.07
N ASN A 61 -1.97 -0.62 5.08
CA ASN A 61 -2.13 0.83 5.22
C ASN A 61 -0.76 1.53 5.34
N TYR A 62 0.15 1.00 6.17
CA TYR A 62 1.52 1.52 6.25
C TYR A 62 2.26 1.43 4.92
N PHE A 63 2.08 0.36 4.15
CA PHE A 63 2.74 0.18 2.86
C PHE A 63 2.25 1.21 1.83
N VAL A 64 0.93 1.46 1.77
CA VAL A 64 0.35 2.51 0.91
C VAL A 64 0.92 3.88 1.25
N ASN A 65 0.96 4.24 2.54
CA ASN A 65 1.52 5.52 3.00
C ASN A 65 3.02 5.63 2.71
N TYR A 66 3.80 4.59 2.99
CA TYR A 66 5.25 4.60 2.74
C TYR A 66 5.59 4.75 1.24
N ILE A 67 4.78 4.16 0.36
CA ILE A 67 4.96 4.29 -1.09
C ILE A 67 4.65 5.72 -1.56
N GLU A 68 3.65 6.37 -0.98
CA GLU A 68 3.34 7.78 -1.27
C GLU A 68 4.42 8.72 -0.71
N TYR A 69 4.90 8.42 0.50
CA TYR A 69 5.85 9.25 1.27
C TYR A 69 7.13 8.48 1.63
N PRO A 70 7.95 8.10 0.66
CA PRO A 70 9.14 7.32 0.92
C PRO A 70 10.23 8.14 1.61
N ILE A 71 10.70 7.65 2.76
CA ILE A 71 11.78 8.26 3.52
C ILE A 71 13.06 8.30 2.69
N GLY A 72 13.66 9.49 2.53
CA GLY A 72 14.88 9.74 1.77
C GLY A 72 14.68 9.87 0.25
N LEU A 73 13.43 9.88 -0.23
CA LEU A 73 13.06 10.02 -1.64
C LEU A 73 11.93 11.06 -1.82
N GLU A 74 12.02 12.20 -1.13
CA GLU A 74 10.93 13.17 -0.97
C GLU A 74 10.63 14.03 -2.22
N ASN A 75 11.42 13.93 -3.29
CA ASN A 75 11.28 14.75 -4.50
C ASN A 75 10.29 14.17 -5.53
N HIS A 76 9.35 13.32 -5.09
CA HIS A 76 8.37 12.66 -5.94
C HIS A 76 6.95 12.87 -5.40
N SER A 77 5.95 12.73 -6.26
CA SER A 77 4.53 12.83 -5.89
C SER A 77 3.75 11.79 -6.70
N PRO A 78 3.89 10.50 -6.32
CA PRO A 78 3.14 9.43 -6.97
C PRO A 78 1.64 9.61 -6.72
N PHE A 79 0.83 8.77 -7.37
CA PHE A 79 -0.55 8.54 -6.98
C PHE A 79 -0.71 7.09 -6.56
N THR A 80 -0.79 6.86 -5.25
CA THR A 80 -0.86 5.51 -4.68
C THR A 80 -2.29 5.14 -4.28
N ARG A 81 -2.78 4.00 -4.78
CA ARG A 81 -4.07 3.40 -4.38
C ARG A 81 -3.89 1.94 -4.06
N GLY A 82 -4.18 1.55 -2.82
CA GLY A 82 -4.28 0.18 -2.38
C GLY A 82 -5.70 -0.36 -2.51
N PHE A 83 -5.86 -1.63 -2.85
CA PHE A 83 -7.13 -2.32 -2.89
C PHE A 83 -7.07 -3.54 -1.99
N TYR A 84 -8.01 -3.62 -1.05
CA TYR A 84 -8.04 -4.65 -0.03
C TYR A 84 -9.43 -5.27 0.09
N ARG A 85 -9.45 -6.56 0.40
CA ARG A 85 -10.65 -7.39 0.51
C ARG A 85 -11.07 -7.45 1.98
N THR A 86 -12.31 -7.06 2.28
CA THR A 86 -12.76 -6.94 3.68
C THR A 86 -12.97 -8.28 4.37
N ASP A 87 -13.08 -9.39 3.62
CA ASP A 87 -13.09 -10.75 4.16
C ASP A 87 -11.69 -11.26 4.57
N GLN A 88 -10.65 -10.43 4.44
CA GLN A 88 -9.30 -10.69 4.95
C GLN A 88 -8.95 -9.82 6.17
N ILE A 89 -9.91 -9.02 6.66
CA ILE A 89 -9.75 -8.15 7.82
C ILE A 89 -10.29 -8.92 9.03
N ASP A 90 -9.45 -9.09 10.05
CA ASP A 90 -9.84 -9.79 11.29
C ASP A 90 -10.43 -8.82 12.34
N GLU A 91 -10.32 -7.51 12.10
CA GLU A 91 -10.84 -6.43 12.93
C GLU A 91 -12.34 -6.14 12.69
N ASP A 92 -13.04 -5.73 13.75
CA ASP A 92 -14.45 -5.34 13.70
C ASP A 92 -14.62 -3.90 13.22
N TYR A 93 -14.40 -3.68 11.92
CA TYR A 93 -14.70 -2.42 11.25
C TYR A 93 -16.12 -2.44 10.65
N ASP A 94 -16.71 -1.25 10.49
CA ASP A 94 -18.00 -1.05 9.81
C ASP A 94 -17.85 -1.18 8.27
N PHE A 95 -17.28 -2.30 7.84
CA PHE A 95 -17.14 -2.71 6.46
C PHE A 95 -18.03 -3.93 6.22
N LYS A 96 -18.72 -3.94 5.08
CA LYS A 96 -19.47 -5.11 4.66
C LYS A 96 -18.49 -6.24 4.33
N ASN A 97 -18.65 -7.40 4.95
CA ASN A 97 -17.79 -8.56 4.70
C ASN A 97 -17.82 -8.97 3.21
N GLY A 98 -16.64 -9.24 2.64
CA GLY A 98 -16.45 -9.64 1.26
C GLY A 98 -16.63 -8.53 0.21
N ASP A 99 -16.62 -7.27 0.61
CA ASP A 99 -16.52 -6.11 -0.29
C ASP A 99 -15.04 -5.75 -0.55
N TRP A 100 -14.82 -4.79 -1.45
CA TRP A 100 -13.53 -4.15 -1.65
C TRP A 100 -13.51 -2.78 -0.98
N ILE A 101 -12.36 -2.44 -0.43
CA ILE A 101 -12.02 -1.07 -0.02
C ILE A 101 -10.84 -0.57 -0.86
N MET A 102 -10.80 0.75 -1.03
CA MET A 102 -9.69 1.47 -1.64
C MET A 102 -9.01 2.32 -0.57
N VAL A 103 -7.72 2.10 -0.38
CA VAL A 103 -6.84 2.85 0.52
C VAL A 103 -6.07 3.87 -0.30
N PHE A 104 -6.03 5.12 0.13
CA PHE A 104 -5.40 6.22 -0.60
C PHE A 104 -4.92 7.30 0.37
N ILE A 105 -4.15 8.25 -0.15
CA ILE A 105 -3.79 9.47 0.57
C ILE A 105 -4.63 10.62 0.03
N SER A 106 -5.38 11.31 0.90
CA SER A 106 -6.22 12.42 0.46
C SER A 106 -5.36 13.60 0.00
N LYS A 107 -5.78 14.27 -1.07
CA LYS A 107 -5.11 15.48 -1.59
C LYS A 107 -5.21 16.67 -0.64
N THR A 108 -6.18 16.65 0.26
CA THR A 108 -6.40 17.70 1.26
C THR A 108 -5.62 17.43 2.54
N ASP A 109 -5.13 16.19 2.70
CA ASP A 109 -4.41 15.78 3.88
C ASP A 109 -2.99 16.37 3.92
N LYS A 110 -2.59 16.74 5.12
CA LYS A 110 -1.26 17.29 5.43
C LYS A 110 -0.61 16.53 6.60
N GLU A 111 -1.33 15.56 7.15
CA GLU A 111 -0.89 14.71 8.24
C GLU A 111 -0.33 13.42 7.60
N TYR A 112 0.97 13.19 7.76
CA TYR A 112 1.68 12.09 7.09
C TYR A 112 1.55 10.75 7.83
N ASP A 113 0.77 10.72 8.91
CA ASP A 113 0.61 9.62 9.87
C ASP A 113 -0.76 8.93 9.77
N ASN A 114 -1.42 9.06 8.62
CA ASN A 114 -2.69 8.40 8.36
C ASN A 114 -2.80 7.91 6.91
N VAL A 115 -3.84 7.13 6.65
CA VAL A 115 -4.37 6.88 5.31
C VAL A 115 -5.89 7.06 5.29
N HIS A 116 -6.44 7.29 4.10
CA HIS A 116 -7.86 7.34 3.87
C HIS A 116 -8.35 6.03 3.24
N ILE A 117 -9.58 5.65 3.57
CA ILE A 117 -10.23 4.43 3.07
C ILE A 117 -11.59 4.82 2.50
N THR A 118 -11.94 4.33 1.32
CA THR A 118 -13.29 4.45 0.75
C THR A 118 -13.81 3.08 0.36
N ASN A 119 -15.08 2.81 0.67
CA ASN A 119 -15.73 1.53 0.37
C ASN A 119 -16.63 1.61 -0.87
N SER A 120 -17.16 0.47 -1.31
CA SER A 120 -18.08 0.35 -2.46
C SER A 120 -19.31 1.27 -2.43
N SER A 121 -19.71 1.75 -1.24
CA SER A 121 -20.82 2.69 -1.04
C SER A 121 -20.37 4.16 -0.98
N ASN A 122 -19.10 4.44 -1.29
CA ASN A 122 -18.44 5.75 -1.19
C ASN A 122 -18.40 6.33 0.23
N ARG A 123 -18.56 5.51 1.27
CA ARG A 123 -18.30 5.97 2.64
C ARG A 123 -16.80 6.03 2.87
N ASN A 124 -16.34 7.19 3.30
CA ASN A 124 -14.93 7.48 3.52
C ASN A 124 -14.59 7.35 5.01
N TYR A 125 -13.36 6.95 5.30
CA TYR A 125 -12.82 6.75 6.65
C TYR A 125 -11.37 7.23 6.67
N VAL A 126 -10.86 7.56 7.84
CA VAL A 126 -9.43 7.76 8.11
C VAL A 126 -8.98 6.64 9.03
N PHE A 127 -7.87 6.00 8.66
CA PHE A 127 -7.10 5.11 9.51
C PHE A 127 -5.90 5.90 10.02
N ASP A 128 -5.87 6.18 11.32
CA ASP A 128 -4.68 6.76 11.97
C ASP A 128 -3.72 5.65 12.41
N PHE A 129 -2.43 5.96 12.41
CA PHE A 129 -1.39 4.98 12.74
C PHE A 129 -1.32 4.60 14.22
N GLY A 130 -2.13 5.25 15.06
CA GLY A 130 -2.46 4.80 16.41
C GLY A 130 -3.47 3.65 16.46
N GLY A 131 -3.97 3.20 15.29
CA GLY A 131 -4.86 2.04 15.14
C GLY A 131 -6.35 2.38 15.16
N SER A 132 -6.73 3.66 15.12
CA SER A 132 -8.14 4.06 15.10
C SER A 132 -8.65 4.27 13.67
N VAL A 133 -9.88 3.79 13.42
CA VAL A 133 -10.60 4.00 12.17
C VAL A 133 -11.84 4.84 12.44
N LYS A 134 -11.95 5.97 11.76
CA LYS A 134 -13.07 6.92 11.94
C LYS A 134 -13.73 7.20 10.60
N ALA A 135 -15.06 7.12 10.55
CA ALA A 135 -15.81 7.55 9.38
C ALA A 135 -15.70 9.07 9.21
N LEU A 136 -15.63 9.51 7.96
CA LEU A 136 -15.67 10.92 7.57
C LEU A 136 -17.09 11.32 7.14
N ASP A 137 -17.42 12.59 7.39
CA ASP A 137 -18.67 13.21 6.92
C ASP A 137 -18.57 13.67 5.46
N SER A 138 -17.36 13.87 4.95
CA SER A 138 -17.06 14.22 3.55
C SER A 138 -16.62 13.02 2.72
N ILE A 139 -16.85 13.10 1.42
CA ILE A 139 -16.25 12.19 0.44
C ILE A 139 -14.96 12.86 -0.05
N GLU A 140 -13.81 12.32 0.35
CA GLU A 140 -12.49 12.77 -0.14
C GLU A 140 -12.16 12.12 -1.48
N GLU A 141 -12.46 10.82 -1.62
CA GLU A 141 -12.36 10.11 -2.90
C GLU A 141 -13.50 9.09 -3.06
N LYS A 142 -14.02 9.01 -4.29
CA LYS A 142 -15.00 7.98 -4.66
C LYS A 142 -14.30 6.67 -4.89
N PHE A 143 -14.96 5.58 -4.51
CA PHE A 143 -14.45 4.25 -4.76
C PHE A 143 -14.47 3.96 -6.26
N GLU A 144 -13.30 3.65 -6.80
CA GLU A 144 -13.12 3.19 -8.18
C GLU A 144 -12.27 1.93 -8.17
N LEU A 145 -12.91 0.77 -8.35
CA LEU A 145 -12.18 -0.49 -8.43
C LEU A 145 -11.41 -0.56 -9.75
N ILE A 146 -10.09 -0.47 -9.66
CA ILE A 146 -9.22 -0.63 -10.83
C ILE A 146 -8.92 -2.12 -11.00
N ALA A 147 -9.62 -2.79 -11.92
CA ALA A 147 -9.38 -4.20 -12.20
C ALA A 147 -7.98 -4.42 -12.79
N THR A 148 -7.26 -5.39 -12.25
CA THR A 148 -5.88 -5.71 -12.62
C THR A 148 -5.81 -7.05 -13.33
N ASP A 149 -6.11 -7.03 -14.64
CA ASP A 149 -5.81 -8.17 -15.49
C ASP A 149 -4.30 -8.20 -15.75
N ILE A 150 -3.64 -9.23 -15.23
CA ILE A 150 -2.19 -9.39 -15.27
C ILE A 150 -1.65 -9.42 -16.71
N GLU A 151 -2.46 -9.81 -17.70
CA GLU A 151 -2.08 -9.79 -19.11
C GLU A 151 -1.81 -8.36 -19.63
N ASN A 152 -2.31 -7.33 -18.94
CA ASN A 152 -2.05 -5.92 -19.27
C ASN A 152 -0.77 -5.38 -18.64
N TYR A 153 0.00 -6.22 -17.96
CA TYR A 153 1.21 -5.84 -17.27
C TYR A 153 2.42 -6.68 -17.72
N ASN A 154 3.61 -6.10 -17.59
CA ASN A 154 4.88 -6.78 -17.75
C ASN A 154 5.52 -6.91 -16.36
N HIS A 155 5.90 -8.12 -15.97
CA HIS A 155 6.70 -8.33 -14.76
C HIS A 155 8.06 -7.64 -14.90
N ILE A 156 8.49 -6.96 -13.84
CA ILE A 156 9.77 -6.23 -13.79
C ILE A 156 10.74 -6.98 -12.87
N ILE A 157 10.37 -7.17 -11.62
CA ILE A 157 11.25 -7.74 -10.59
C ILE A 157 10.44 -8.26 -9.40
N ASP A 158 10.99 -9.27 -8.73
CA ASP A 158 10.58 -9.68 -7.39
C ASP A 158 11.57 -9.14 -6.37
N ILE A 159 11.06 -8.45 -5.36
CA ILE A 159 11.85 -7.75 -4.35
C ILE A 159 11.79 -8.54 -3.04
N TYR A 160 12.96 -8.79 -2.48
CA TYR A 160 13.18 -9.46 -1.20
C TYR A 160 14.04 -8.56 -0.30
N PRO A 161 13.88 -8.65 1.03
CA PRO A 161 14.79 -7.98 1.95
C PRO A 161 16.24 -8.42 1.72
N SER A 162 17.18 -7.51 1.91
CA SER A 162 18.61 -7.81 1.83
C SER A 162 19.04 -8.69 3.01
N GLU A 163 19.98 -9.63 2.78
CA GLU A 163 20.46 -10.57 3.80
C GLU A 163 20.96 -9.89 5.09
N ASP A 164 21.57 -8.71 4.96
CA ASP A 164 22.03 -7.89 6.09
C ASP A 164 20.90 -7.48 7.05
N PHE A 165 19.69 -7.26 6.53
CA PHE A 165 18.51 -6.84 7.30
C PHE A 165 17.77 -8.03 7.89
N GLU A 166 17.76 -9.18 7.22
CA GLU A 166 17.21 -10.42 7.78
C GLU A 166 17.95 -10.86 9.03
N GLN A 167 19.27 -10.61 9.11
CA GLN A 167 20.11 -11.03 10.23
C GLN A 167 20.18 -10.03 11.40
N LYS A 168 19.85 -8.74 11.20
CA LYS A 168 20.08 -7.67 12.19
C LYS A 168 18.84 -7.17 12.94
N ASN A 169 17.63 -7.39 12.44
CA ASN A 169 16.43 -6.74 12.97
C ASN A 169 15.64 -7.59 14.00
N HIS A 170 16.04 -7.52 15.27
CA HIS A 170 15.21 -7.98 16.41
C HIS A 170 14.31 -6.89 17.03
N LYS A 171 14.36 -5.64 16.54
CA LYS A 171 13.51 -4.55 17.04
C LYS A 171 12.69 -3.93 15.90
N THR A 172 11.38 -4.14 15.97
CA THR A 172 10.36 -3.56 15.07
C THR A 172 10.21 -2.07 15.34
N TRP A 173 10.76 -1.23 14.45
CA TRP A 173 10.75 0.23 14.58
C TRP A 173 9.36 0.84 14.30
N TRP A 174 8.43 0.11 13.66
CA TRP A 174 7.02 0.50 13.49
C TRP A 174 6.19 0.49 14.79
N LYS A 175 6.79 0.17 15.95
CA LYS A 175 6.15 0.30 17.27
C LYS A 175 6.35 1.69 17.92
N PHE A 176 6.98 2.63 17.21
CA PHE A 176 7.32 3.96 17.75
C PHE A 176 6.59 5.10 17.05
N TRP A 177 5.60 4.77 16.21
CA TRP A 177 4.60 5.71 15.70
C TRP A 177 3.27 5.42 16.40
#